data_AF-A0AA35SPI6-F1
#
_entry.id   AF-A0AA35SPI6-F1
#
_cell.length_a   1.000
_cell.length_b   1.000
_cell.length_c   1.000
_cell.angle_alpha   90.00
_cell.angle_beta   90.00
_cell.angle_gamma   90.00
#
_symmetry.space_group_name_H-M   'P 1'
#
loop_
_entity.id
_entity.type
_entity.pdbx_description
1 polymer ?
#
loop_
_entity_poly.entity_id
_entity_poly.type
_entity_poly.pdbx_seq_one_letter_code
_entity_poly.pdbx_strand_id
1 'polypeptide(L)'
;MYVGIPLLAKWVTLDYQNTSSRGPITVDSLAVEVLATQKPYNLLDRSQHPLPVSHSDTGPTSSWLYVQTDQPHGSDCIWVADSHAAVDYGADEQVLVCSYSTSGASFQLGNSSGDGRVLKSVDSFRVLELVTDSDDRERVALSRHRMTRLLAPETQENPIFFHGTDHTPQGFKIAVEQLAAVGFEMYIYSFGSGFTLENTDPVYIQSIAQQVSLAHQYNIEVGGYDLIDLDRGGLGPDWDCIDTQGRVTGDGCFASGCQAEQWGYCLYRS
;
A
#
# COMPACT_ATOMS: atom_id res chain seq x y z
N MET A 1 -2.69 11.82 -16.57
CA MET A 1 -1.34 11.55 -17.12
C MET A 1 -0.34 12.40 -16.36
N TYR A 2 0.75 11.81 -15.88
CA TYR A 2 1.78 12.54 -15.16
C TYR A 2 2.67 13.35 -16.12
N VAL A 3 3.14 14.51 -15.67
CA VAL A 3 4.00 15.37 -16.49
C VAL A 3 5.40 14.74 -16.60
N GLY A 4 5.90 14.58 -17.82
CA GLY A 4 7.29 14.18 -18.09
C GLY A 4 7.56 12.68 -18.12
N ILE A 5 6.55 11.81 -17.95
CA ILE A 5 6.65 10.35 -18.07
C ILE A 5 5.35 9.80 -18.70
N PRO A 6 5.38 8.75 -19.54
CA PRO A 6 4.18 8.12 -20.10
C PRO A 6 3.43 7.26 -19.06
N LEU A 7 3.03 7.89 -17.94
CA LEU A 7 2.31 7.27 -16.83
C LEU A 7 0.88 7.81 -16.76
N LEU A 8 -0.09 6.90 -16.74
CA LEU A 8 -1.49 7.17 -16.49
C LEU A 8 -1.88 6.67 -15.09
N ALA A 9 -2.82 7.37 -14.46
CA ALA A 9 -3.51 6.90 -13.27
C ALA A 9 -5.00 6.87 -13.61
N LYS A 10 -5.66 5.76 -13.32
CA LYS A 10 -7.10 5.56 -13.48
C LYS A 10 -7.70 5.12 -12.15
N TRP A 11 -8.85 5.70 -11.83
CA TRP A 11 -9.62 5.37 -10.63
C TRP A 11 -11.09 5.64 -10.92
N VAL A 12 -11.96 5.09 -10.07
CA VAL A 12 -13.40 5.30 -10.12
C VAL A 12 -13.83 6.03 -8.85
N THR A 13 -14.62 7.09 -9.01
CA THR A 13 -15.31 7.77 -7.91
C THR A 13 -16.78 7.36 -7.94
N LEU A 14 -17.31 6.92 -6.81
CA LEU A 14 -18.73 6.58 -6.65
C LEU A 14 -19.39 7.56 -5.68
N ASP A 15 -20.30 8.37 -6.21
CA ASP A 15 -21.09 9.34 -5.43
C ASP A 15 -22.52 8.86 -5.20
N TYR A 16 -22.96 8.78 -3.94
CA TYR A 16 -24.35 8.53 -3.60
C TYR A 16 -25.16 9.83 -3.62
N GLN A 17 -25.98 10.01 -4.67
CA GLN A 17 -26.79 11.22 -4.86
C GLN A 17 -28.27 11.08 -4.47
N ASN A 18 -28.69 9.92 -3.95
CA ASN A 18 -30.11 9.64 -3.78
C ASN A 18 -30.71 10.32 -2.52
N THR A 19 -31.79 11.07 -2.73
CA THR A 19 -32.58 11.76 -1.69
C THR A 19 -33.82 10.96 -1.24
N SER A 20 -34.10 9.80 -1.85
CA SER A 20 -35.22 8.94 -1.47
C SER A 20 -34.88 8.07 -0.25
N SER A 21 -35.91 7.55 0.42
CA SER A 21 -35.83 6.71 1.63
C SER A 21 -35.29 5.30 1.42
N ARG A 22 -34.63 5.02 0.28
CA ARG A 22 -33.92 3.74 0.09
C ARG A 22 -32.74 3.69 1.05
N GLY A 23 -32.59 2.54 1.71
CA GLY A 23 -31.43 2.26 2.55
C GLY A 23 -30.11 2.24 1.76
N PRO A 24 -28.97 2.13 2.45
CA PRO A 24 -27.66 2.07 1.82
C PRO A 24 -27.57 0.96 0.75
N ILE A 25 -26.76 1.21 -0.28
CA ILE A 25 -26.44 0.26 -1.35
C ILE A 25 -25.08 -0.36 -1.03
N THR A 26 -25.01 -1.69 -1.04
CA THR A 26 -23.74 -2.40 -0.90
C THR A 26 -23.03 -2.50 -2.25
N VAL A 27 -21.74 -2.19 -2.28
CA VAL A 27 -20.85 -2.45 -3.43
C VAL A 27 -19.99 -3.66 -3.11
N ASP A 28 -20.28 -4.78 -3.78
CA ASP A 28 -19.64 -6.08 -3.52
C ASP A 28 -18.39 -6.32 -4.38
N SER A 29 -18.22 -5.60 -5.48
CA SER A 29 -17.04 -5.69 -6.34
C SER A 29 -16.87 -4.43 -7.17
N LEU A 30 -15.63 -4.17 -7.58
CA LEU A 30 -15.28 -3.06 -8.47
C LEU A 30 -14.12 -3.48 -9.38
N ALA A 31 -14.34 -3.33 -10.68
CA ALA A 31 -13.26 -3.36 -11.67
C ALA A 31 -12.88 -1.92 -12.01
N VAL A 32 -11.65 -1.53 -11.69
CA VAL A 32 -11.15 -0.17 -11.95
C VAL A 32 -10.60 -0.08 -13.36
N GLU A 33 -9.98 -1.15 -13.86
CA GLU A 33 -9.41 -1.23 -15.19
C GLU A 33 -9.71 -2.56 -15.88
N VAL A 34 -10.04 -2.49 -17.17
CA VAL A 34 -10.15 -3.65 -18.06
C VAL A 34 -9.52 -3.28 -19.40
N LEU A 35 -8.36 -3.88 -19.70
CA LEU A 35 -7.61 -3.62 -20.93
C LEU A 35 -7.48 -4.89 -21.77
N ALA A 36 -8.16 -4.91 -22.92
CA ALA A 36 -7.88 -5.86 -23.98
C ALA A 36 -6.76 -5.29 -24.85
N THR A 37 -5.57 -5.89 -24.77
CA THR A 37 -4.42 -5.43 -25.56
C THR A 37 -3.75 -6.56 -26.32
N GLN A 38 -3.16 -6.19 -27.45
CA GLN A 38 -2.37 -7.07 -28.29
C GLN A 38 -0.88 -6.87 -28.07
N LYS A 39 -0.06 -7.74 -28.66
CA LYS A 39 1.38 -7.53 -28.70
C LYS A 39 1.70 -6.14 -29.27
N PRO A 40 2.66 -5.41 -28.70
CA PRO A 40 3.58 -5.81 -27.62
C PRO A 40 3.12 -5.46 -26.18
N TYR A 41 1.87 -5.08 -25.96
CA TYR A 41 1.36 -4.58 -24.67
C TYR A 41 0.75 -5.65 -23.76
N ASN A 42 0.54 -6.87 -24.27
CA ASN A 42 0.12 -8.02 -23.46
C ASN A 42 1.31 -8.89 -23.05
N LEU A 43 1.09 -9.83 -22.11
CA LEU A 43 2.13 -10.76 -21.70
C LEU A 43 2.34 -11.85 -22.76
N LEU A 44 3.61 -12.17 -23.02
CA LEU A 44 3.99 -13.34 -23.79
C LEU A 44 3.92 -14.56 -22.88
N ASP A 45 2.79 -15.25 -22.80
CA ASP A 45 2.79 -16.61 -22.27
C ASP A 45 1.95 -17.58 -23.11
N ARG A 46 2.61 -18.64 -23.59
CA ARG A 46 2.01 -19.80 -24.29
C ARG A 46 1.98 -21.04 -23.39
N SER A 47 2.44 -20.93 -22.15
CA SER A 47 2.49 -22.02 -21.20
C SER A 47 1.36 -21.83 -20.18
N GLN A 48 0.54 -22.87 -20.03
CA GLN A 48 -0.51 -22.98 -19.00
C GLN A 48 0.07 -23.09 -17.57
N HIS A 49 1.27 -22.57 -17.35
CA HIS A 49 1.92 -22.55 -16.07
C HIS A 49 1.84 -21.11 -15.57
N PRO A 50 1.19 -20.85 -14.42
CA PRO A 50 1.29 -19.54 -13.81
C PRO A 50 2.78 -19.24 -13.68
N LEU A 51 3.26 -18.18 -14.35
CA LEU A 51 4.51 -17.55 -13.98
C LEU A 51 4.53 -17.50 -12.45
N PRO A 52 5.64 -17.89 -11.80
CA PRO A 52 5.69 -18.01 -10.35
C PRO A 52 5.08 -16.75 -9.80
N VAL A 53 3.96 -16.94 -9.13
CA VAL A 53 3.05 -15.91 -8.66
C VAL A 53 3.90 -14.79 -8.10
N SER A 54 4.04 -13.68 -8.83
CA SER A 54 4.66 -12.50 -8.23
C SER A 54 3.58 -11.93 -7.34
N HIS A 55 3.42 -12.52 -6.16
CA HIS A 55 2.91 -11.77 -5.03
C HIS A 55 3.78 -10.51 -4.97
N SER A 56 3.17 -9.34 -5.15
CA SER A 56 3.75 -8.00 -5.39
C SER A 56 3.94 -7.59 -6.86
N ASP A 57 3.02 -6.73 -7.33
CA ASP A 57 3.22 -5.49 -8.13
C ASP A 57 4.30 -5.41 -9.23
N THR A 58 4.82 -6.53 -9.72
CA THR A 58 5.94 -6.57 -10.66
C THR A 58 5.53 -7.28 -11.94
N GLY A 59 4.73 -6.59 -12.75
CA GLY A 59 4.36 -7.04 -14.09
C GLY A 59 5.58 -7.57 -14.88
N PRO A 60 5.42 -8.68 -15.65
CA PRO A 60 6.51 -9.29 -16.39
C PRO A 60 7.22 -8.32 -17.32
N THR A 61 8.52 -8.54 -17.51
CA THR A 61 9.41 -7.62 -18.24
C THR A 61 9.25 -7.66 -19.76
N SER A 62 8.35 -8.50 -20.29
CA SER A 62 8.17 -8.70 -21.74
C SER A 62 7.05 -7.86 -22.36
N SER A 63 6.24 -7.15 -21.56
CA SER A 63 5.19 -6.27 -22.05
C SER A 63 5.65 -4.81 -22.07
N TRP A 64 5.26 -4.08 -23.12
CA TRP A 64 5.44 -2.63 -23.21
C TRP A 64 4.51 -1.85 -22.28
N LEU A 65 3.57 -2.51 -21.61
CA LEU A 65 2.68 -1.95 -20.62
C LEU A 65 3.04 -2.51 -19.23
N TYR A 66 3.42 -1.64 -18.32
CA TYR A 66 3.62 -1.97 -16.92
C TYR A 66 2.47 -1.41 -16.09
N VAL A 67 1.81 -2.27 -15.30
CA VAL A 67 0.66 -1.89 -14.48
C VAL A 67 0.90 -2.21 -13.01
N GLN A 68 0.54 -1.27 -12.12
CA GLN A 68 0.58 -1.40 -10.66
C GLN A 68 -0.65 -0.77 -10.02
N THR A 69 -0.88 -1.05 -8.73
CA THR A 69 -1.93 -0.39 -7.94
C THR A 69 -1.36 0.31 -6.71
N ASP A 70 -2.04 1.34 -6.21
CA ASP A 70 -1.79 1.92 -4.87
C ASP A 70 -2.58 1.21 -3.75
N GLN A 71 -3.23 0.09 -4.06
CA GLN A 71 -4.04 -0.65 -3.10
C GLN A 71 -3.14 -1.43 -2.12
N PRO A 72 -3.36 -1.29 -0.79
CA PRO A 72 -2.64 -2.08 0.19
C PRO A 72 -3.20 -3.51 0.30
N HIS A 73 -2.31 -4.48 0.56
CA HIS A 73 -2.63 -5.88 0.93
C HIS A 73 -3.58 -6.66 -0.01
N GLY A 74 -3.07 -7.12 -1.16
CA GLY A 74 -3.71 -8.20 -1.94
C GLY A 74 -4.59 -7.76 -3.10
N SER A 75 -4.06 -6.96 -4.02
CA SER A 75 -4.71 -6.62 -5.28
C SER A 75 -4.47 -7.65 -6.39
N ASP A 76 -5.50 -7.88 -7.21
CA ASP A 76 -5.45 -8.72 -8.40
C ASP A 76 -5.36 -7.84 -9.66
N CYS A 77 -4.13 -7.48 -10.05
CA CYS A 77 -3.84 -7.08 -11.43
C CYS A 77 -3.52 -8.35 -12.22
N ILE A 78 -4.54 -9.00 -12.75
CA ILE A 78 -4.41 -10.32 -13.35
C ILE A 78 -4.64 -10.25 -14.86
N TRP A 79 -3.76 -10.90 -15.60
CA TRP A 79 -3.97 -11.16 -17.02
C TRP A 79 -4.77 -12.46 -17.16
N VAL A 80 -5.89 -12.38 -17.87
CA VAL A 80 -6.77 -13.52 -18.17
C VAL A 80 -6.93 -13.68 -19.67
N ALA A 81 -7.20 -14.89 -20.14
CA ALA A 81 -7.53 -15.12 -21.55
C ALA A 81 -8.88 -14.47 -21.90
N ASP A 82 -8.96 -13.78 -23.04
CA ASP A 82 -10.25 -13.28 -23.52
C ASP A 82 -11.13 -14.45 -24.02
N SER A 83 -12.23 -14.71 -23.31
CA SER A 83 -13.19 -15.75 -23.68
C SER A 83 -13.99 -15.43 -24.95
N HIS A 84 -13.94 -14.19 -25.43
CA HIS A 84 -14.63 -13.73 -26.64
C HIS A 84 -13.72 -13.68 -27.87
N ALA A 85 -12.41 -13.83 -27.71
CA ALA A 85 -11.48 -13.88 -28.83
C ALA A 85 -11.63 -15.19 -29.60
N ALA A 86 -11.75 -15.11 -30.93
CA ALA A 86 -11.72 -16.30 -31.78
C ALA A 86 -10.31 -16.92 -31.70
N VAL A 87 -10.24 -18.24 -31.45
CA VAL A 87 -8.98 -18.99 -31.29
C VAL A 87 -8.26 -19.10 -32.64
N ASP A 88 -7.65 -18.01 -33.10
CA ASP A 88 -6.73 -18.01 -34.23
C ASP A 88 -5.30 -18.00 -33.69
N TYR A 89 -4.41 -18.80 -34.29
CA TYR A 89 -3.07 -19.13 -33.79
C TYR A 89 -2.06 -17.96 -33.82
N GLY A 90 -2.54 -16.72 -33.95
CA GLY A 90 -1.78 -15.47 -33.89
C GLY A 90 -2.49 -14.30 -33.16
N ALA A 91 -3.72 -14.49 -32.65
CA ALA A 91 -4.57 -13.45 -32.07
C ALA A 91 -5.04 -13.82 -30.64
N ASP A 92 -4.13 -14.41 -29.85
CA ASP A 92 -4.40 -14.66 -28.43
C ASP A 92 -4.40 -13.33 -27.68
N GLU A 93 -5.61 -12.79 -27.46
CA GLU A 93 -5.81 -11.52 -26.75
C GLU A 93 -5.94 -11.83 -25.26
N GLN A 94 -4.96 -11.39 -24.47
CA GLN A 94 -5.14 -11.36 -23.02
C GLN A 94 -5.85 -10.07 -22.63
N VAL A 95 -6.73 -10.18 -21.64
CA VAL A 95 -7.38 -9.06 -20.98
C VAL A 95 -6.71 -8.87 -19.63
N LEU A 96 -6.18 -7.68 -19.37
CA LEU A 96 -5.80 -7.27 -18.04
C LEU A 96 -7.06 -6.84 -17.30
N VAL A 97 -7.28 -7.40 -16.11
CA VAL A 97 -8.33 -7.00 -15.19
C VAL A 97 -7.66 -6.53 -13.91
N CYS A 98 -7.85 -5.26 -13.58
CA CYS A 98 -7.49 -4.71 -12.28
C CYS A 98 -8.76 -4.56 -11.47
N SER A 99 -8.99 -5.52 -10.59
CA SER A 99 -10.16 -5.57 -9.73
C SER A 99 -9.75 -5.82 -8.31
N TYR A 100 -10.59 -5.36 -7.39
CA TYR A 100 -10.59 -5.89 -6.05
C TYR A 100 -11.70 -6.92 -5.94
N SER A 101 -11.33 -8.19 -5.73
CA SER A 101 -12.23 -9.26 -5.37
C SER A 101 -11.65 -10.00 -4.18
N THR A 102 -12.07 -9.63 -2.98
CA THR A 102 -11.92 -10.54 -1.86
C THR A 102 -13.27 -11.13 -1.54
N SER A 103 -13.25 -12.35 -1.01
CA SER A 103 -14.30 -12.94 -0.20
C SER A 103 -14.55 -12.12 1.10
N GLY A 104 -14.54 -10.77 1.05
CA GLY A 104 -14.67 -9.83 2.16
C GLY A 104 -14.78 -8.34 1.78
N ALA A 105 -15.16 -7.53 2.77
CA ALA A 105 -15.32 -6.06 2.82
C ALA A 105 -16.03 -5.37 1.63
N SER A 106 -17.29 -5.73 1.37
CA SER A 106 -18.22 -4.82 0.68
C SER A 106 -18.38 -3.52 1.49
N PHE A 107 -18.40 -2.36 0.82
CA PHE A 107 -18.69 -1.08 1.48
C PHE A 107 -20.11 -0.61 1.15
N GLN A 108 -20.72 0.14 2.07
CA GLN A 108 -22.07 0.67 1.89
C GLN A 108 -22.03 2.13 1.44
N LEU A 109 -22.75 2.45 0.37
CA LEU A 109 -23.00 3.80 -0.12
C LEU A 109 -24.40 4.26 0.28
N GLY A 110 -24.50 5.42 0.92
CA GLY A 110 -25.78 5.95 1.39
C GLY A 110 -25.67 7.35 1.97
N ASN A 111 -26.78 7.85 2.51
CA ASN A 111 -26.73 9.05 3.33
C ASN A 111 -26.03 8.71 4.65
N SER A 112 -24.94 9.43 4.96
CA SER A 112 -24.04 9.11 6.08
C SER A 112 -24.77 8.89 7.41
N SER A 113 -24.46 7.79 8.08
CA SER A 113 -25.01 7.37 9.38
C SER A 113 -24.25 7.95 10.59
N GLY A 114 -23.18 8.73 10.38
CA GLY A 114 -22.36 9.32 11.45
C GLY A 114 -21.37 8.36 12.13
N ASP A 115 -21.49 7.05 11.92
CA ASP A 115 -20.61 6.00 12.47
C ASP A 115 -19.51 5.53 11.49
N GLY A 116 -19.38 6.20 10.34
CA GLY A 116 -18.36 5.89 9.32
C GLY A 116 -18.60 4.62 8.49
N ARG A 117 -19.64 3.84 8.79
CA ARG A 117 -19.93 2.57 8.10
C ARG A 117 -20.63 2.74 6.75
N VAL A 118 -21.31 3.87 6.56
CA VAL A 118 -21.99 4.24 5.32
C VAL A 118 -21.32 5.48 4.73
N LEU A 119 -20.74 5.30 3.55
CA LEU A 119 -20.02 6.32 2.81
C LEU A 119 -20.97 7.07 1.89
N LYS A 120 -20.79 8.39 1.79
CA LYS A 120 -21.52 9.21 0.81
C LYS A 120 -20.82 9.24 -0.55
N SER A 121 -19.48 9.17 -0.52
CA SER A 121 -18.62 9.12 -1.68
C SER A 121 -17.42 8.23 -1.34
N VAL A 122 -16.88 7.54 -2.34
CA VAL A 122 -15.65 6.78 -2.23
C VAL A 122 -14.85 6.88 -3.52
N ASP A 123 -13.53 6.95 -3.38
CA ASP A 123 -12.59 6.75 -4.48
C ASP A 123 -12.03 5.33 -4.40
N SER A 124 -11.89 4.67 -5.54
CA SER A 124 -11.17 3.41 -5.64
C SER A 124 -9.66 3.63 -5.50
N PHE A 125 -8.93 2.52 -5.38
CA PHE A 125 -7.51 2.48 -5.69
C PHE A 125 -7.24 2.95 -7.11
N ARG A 126 -6.04 3.46 -7.30
CA ARG A 126 -5.51 3.88 -8.58
C ARG A 126 -4.83 2.72 -9.25
N VAL A 127 -5.18 2.53 -10.51
CA VAL A 127 -4.41 1.70 -11.45
C VAL A 127 -3.44 2.63 -12.16
N LEU A 128 -2.15 2.30 -12.06
CA LEU A 128 -1.05 3.04 -12.64
C LEU A 128 -0.56 2.30 -13.87
N GLU A 129 -0.61 2.93 -15.04
CA GLU A 129 -0.23 2.35 -16.33
C GLU A 129 0.96 3.11 -16.91
N LEU A 130 2.12 2.48 -16.92
CA LEU A 130 3.34 2.99 -17.52
C LEU A 130 3.56 2.32 -18.89
N VAL A 131 3.54 3.13 -19.95
CA VAL A 131 3.77 2.66 -21.32
C VAL A 131 5.22 2.89 -21.72
N THR A 132 5.82 1.89 -22.35
CA THR A 132 7.18 1.92 -22.91
C THR A 132 7.15 1.65 -24.41
N ASP A 133 8.23 1.99 -25.11
CA ASP A 133 8.38 1.90 -26.57
C ASP A 133 9.47 0.89 -27.00
N SER A 134 9.96 0.07 -26.06
CA SER A 134 11.12 -0.78 -26.24
C SER A 134 11.02 -2.04 -25.38
N ASP A 135 11.55 -3.14 -25.88
CA ASP A 135 11.78 -4.39 -25.14
C ASP A 135 13.18 -4.43 -24.48
N ASP A 136 13.98 -3.37 -24.63
CA ASP A 136 15.26 -3.21 -23.95
C ASP A 136 15.04 -3.20 -22.43
N ARG A 137 15.55 -4.24 -21.77
CA ARG A 137 15.33 -4.49 -20.34
C ARG A 137 15.83 -3.34 -19.46
N GLU A 138 16.93 -2.70 -19.82
CA GLU A 138 17.51 -1.59 -19.05
C GLU A 138 16.62 -0.36 -19.16
N ARG A 139 16.17 -0.01 -20.38
CA ARG A 139 15.24 1.10 -20.61
C ARG A 139 13.93 0.92 -19.87
N VAL A 140 13.37 -0.29 -19.86
CA VAL A 140 12.16 -0.63 -19.11
C VAL A 140 12.38 -0.46 -17.61
N ALA A 141 13.48 -0.99 -17.07
CA ALA A 141 13.81 -0.86 -15.65
C ALA A 141 14.01 0.61 -15.23
N LEU A 142 14.73 1.40 -16.02
CA LEU A 142 14.92 2.83 -15.77
C LEU A 142 13.61 3.62 -15.81
N SER A 143 12.67 3.23 -16.68
CA SER A 143 11.34 3.82 -16.75
C SER A 143 10.54 3.54 -15.47
N ARG A 144 10.61 2.31 -14.95
CA ARG A 144 10.01 1.93 -13.66
C ARG A 144 10.65 2.67 -12.49
N HIS A 145 11.98 2.78 -12.43
CA HIS A 145 12.66 3.59 -11.40
C HIS A 145 12.22 5.05 -11.46
N ARG A 146 12.08 5.63 -12.66
CA ARG A 146 11.60 7.00 -12.82
C ARG A 146 10.17 7.16 -12.31
N MET A 147 9.29 6.19 -12.57
CA MET A 147 7.94 6.14 -12.02
C MET A 147 7.98 6.09 -10.48
N THR A 148 8.75 5.17 -9.88
CA THR A 148 8.86 5.07 -8.40
C THR A 148 9.35 6.37 -7.78
N ARG A 149 10.40 7.00 -8.32
CA ARG A 149 10.92 8.29 -7.80
C ARG A 149 9.93 9.44 -7.93
N LEU A 150 9.08 9.41 -8.95
CA LEU A 150 8.06 10.42 -9.16
C LEU A 150 6.90 10.26 -8.16
N LEU A 151 6.52 9.02 -7.87
CA LEU A 151 5.38 8.70 -7.00
C LEU A 151 5.76 8.65 -5.51
N ALA A 152 7.00 8.30 -5.21
CA ALA A 152 7.56 8.15 -3.86
C ALA A 152 8.93 8.84 -3.81
N PRO A 153 8.99 10.19 -3.76
CA PRO A 153 10.23 10.95 -3.75
C PRO A 153 11.15 10.61 -2.56
N GLU A 154 10.59 10.13 -1.45
CA GLU A 154 11.31 9.64 -0.27
C GLU A 154 12.28 8.48 -0.60
N THR A 155 12.06 7.77 -1.71
CA THR A 155 13.01 6.75 -2.20
C THR A 155 14.34 7.33 -2.69
N GLN A 156 14.49 8.66 -2.69
CA GLN A 156 15.75 9.35 -3.00
C GLN A 156 16.65 9.55 -1.78
N GLU A 157 16.17 9.23 -0.59
CA GLU A 157 16.94 9.27 0.65
C GLU A 157 17.21 7.84 1.12
N ASN A 158 18.44 7.58 1.56
CA ASN A 158 18.84 6.29 2.11
C ASN A 158 19.83 6.52 3.25
N PRO A 159 19.34 6.96 4.44
CA PRO A 159 20.21 7.22 5.57
C PRO A 159 20.92 5.94 6.01
N ILE A 160 22.17 6.03 6.42
CA ILE A 160 22.87 4.91 7.07
C ILE A 160 22.35 4.80 8.50
N PHE A 161 21.44 3.85 8.74
CA PHE A 161 20.72 3.71 10.01
C PHE A 161 21.18 2.51 10.86
N PHE A 162 21.03 2.63 12.17
CA PHE A 162 21.31 1.58 13.16
C PHE A 162 20.07 1.24 14.00
N HIS A 163 19.82 -0.05 14.18
CA HIS A 163 18.76 -0.56 15.04
C HIS A 163 19.27 -0.80 16.46
N GLY A 164 18.79 0.00 17.42
CA GLY A 164 19.14 -0.14 18.83
C GLY A 164 17.98 -0.66 19.68
N THR A 165 18.30 -1.52 20.66
CA THR A 165 17.33 -2.11 21.59
C THR A 165 17.40 -1.52 23.00
N ASP A 166 18.50 -0.89 23.39
CA ASP A 166 18.60 -0.20 24.69
C ASP A 166 18.18 1.26 24.56
N HIS A 167 16.97 1.57 25.02
CA HIS A 167 16.41 2.93 25.01
C HIS A 167 16.64 3.68 26.35
N THR A 168 17.42 3.15 27.28
CA THR A 168 17.77 3.89 28.49
C THR A 168 18.55 5.17 28.11
N PRO A 169 18.45 6.27 28.87
CA PRO A 169 19.15 7.51 28.54
C PRO A 169 20.67 7.33 28.34
N GLN A 170 21.29 6.44 29.11
CA GLN A 170 22.72 6.15 28.99
C GLN A 170 23.04 5.28 27.77
N GLY A 171 22.27 4.21 27.54
CA GLY A 171 22.44 3.33 26.39
C GLY A 171 22.27 4.08 25.07
N PHE A 172 21.18 4.86 24.97
CA PHE A 172 20.90 5.72 23.82
C PHE A 172 22.02 6.72 23.56
N LYS A 173 22.52 7.41 24.60
CA LYS A 173 23.62 8.36 24.47
C LYS A 173 24.89 7.70 23.94
N ILE A 174 25.30 6.57 24.50
CA ILE A 174 26.49 5.83 24.05
C ILE A 174 26.33 5.42 22.59
N ALA A 175 25.15 4.91 22.20
CA ALA A 175 24.87 4.52 20.82
C ALA A 175 25.02 5.71 19.88
N VAL A 176 24.35 6.83 20.16
CA VAL A 176 24.44 8.06 19.35
C VAL A 176 25.88 8.55 19.20
N GLU A 177 26.66 8.60 20.28
CA GLU A 177 28.06 9.04 20.24
C GLU A 177 28.92 8.13 19.36
N GLN A 178 28.68 6.81 19.40
CA GLN A 178 29.37 5.85 18.54
C GLN A 178 28.95 5.98 17.08
N LEU A 179 27.64 6.12 16.82
CA LEU A 179 27.09 6.31 15.47
C LEU A 179 27.67 7.54 14.80
N ALA A 180 27.71 8.66 15.53
CA ALA A 180 28.33 9.89 15.06
C ALA A 180 29.83 9.73 14.75
N ALA A 181 30.55 8.95 15.56
CA ALA A 181 31.98 8.71 15.35
C ALA A 181 32.31 7.87 14.11
N VAL A 182 31.36 7.04 13.64
CA VAL A 182 31.54 6.16 12.47
C VAL A 182 30.76 6.59 11.22
N GLY A 183 30.02 7.70 11.28
CA GLY A 183 29.33 8.29 10.13
C GLY A 183 27.96 7.69 9.83
N PHE A 184 27.27 7.15 10.83
CA PHE A 184 25.84 6.84 10.70
C PHE A 184 25.02 8.12 10.73
N GLU A 185 23.81 8.04 10.19
CA GLU A 185 22.92 9.21 10.00
C GLU A 185 21.62 9.06 10.80
N MET A 186 21.26 7.85 11.24
CA MET A 186 20.00 7.61 11.95
C MET A 186 20.10 6.49 12.99
N TYR A 187 19.43 6.68 14.13
CA TYR A 187 19.16 5.66 15.13
C TYR A 187 17.68 5.25 15.05
N ILE A 188 17.39 3.94 15.08
CA ILE A 188 16.03 3.42 15.10
C ILE A 188 15.81 2.65 16.40
N TYR A 189 14.79 3.03 17.18
CA TYR A 189 14.28 2.19 18.27
C TYR A 189 13.74 0.90 17.67
N SER A 190 14.49 -0.19 17.83
CA SER A 190 14.20 -1.45 17.15
C SER A 190 13.10 -2.26 17.84
N PHE A 191 12.70 -3.36 17.20
CA PHE A 191 11.87 -4.38 17.82
C PHE A 191 12.47 -4.85 19.15
N GLY A 192 11.62 -5.01 20.16
CA GLY A 192 12.04 -5.40 21.51
C GLY A 192 12.79 -4.31 22.27
N SER A 193 12.87 -3.07 21.74
CA SER A 193 13.46 -1.96 22.48
C SER A 193 12.61 -1.53 23.67
N GLY A 194 11.30 -1.76 23.65
CA GLY A 194 10.36 -1.21 24.63
C GLY A 194 9.91 0.22 24.31
N PHE A 195 10.30 0.77 23.15
CA PHE A 195 9.71 1.98 22.60
C PHE A 195 8.23 1.75 22.28
N THR A 196 7.37 2.62 22.80
CA THR A 196 5.92 2.59 22.60
C THR A 196 5.50 3.88 21.90
N LEU A 197 5.11 3.78 20.62
CA LEU A 197 4.74 4.94 19.80
C LEU A 197 3.43 5.59 20.29
N GLU A 198 2.50 4.80 20.80
CA GLU A 198 1.16 5.24 21.20
C GLU A 198 1.08 5.73 22.65
N ASN A 199 2.22 5.73 23.37
CA ASN A 199 2.24 6.19 24.75
C ASN A 199 2.09 7.72 24.81
N THR A 200 0.96 8.18 25.35
CA THR A 200 0.60 9.59 25.47
C THR A 200 0.98 10.23 26.81
N ASP A 201 1.66 9.51 27.70
CA ASP A 201 2.14 10.07 28.97
C ASP A 201 3.13 11.23 28.70
N PRO A 202 2.85 12.46 29.18
CA PRO A 202 3.73 13.60 28.99
C PRO A 202 5.16 13.37 29.47
N VAL A 203 5.37 12.59 30.53
CA VAL A 203 6.70 12.28 31.07
C VAL A 203 7.48 11.40 30.08
N TYR A 204 6.81 10.41 29.50
CA TYR A 204 7.41 9.53 28.48
C TYR A 204 7.77 10.33 27.23
N ILE A 205 6.82 11.09 26.68
CA ILE A 205 7.04 11.96 25.50
C ILE A 205 8.22 12.91 25.75
N GLN A 206 8.30 13.53 26.93
CA GLN A 206 9.39 14.43 27.29
C GLN A 206 10.75 13.71 27.35
N SER A 207 10.79 12.45 27.78
CA SER A 207 12.02 11.65 27.82
C SER A 207 12.52 11.29 26.41
N ILE A 208 11.62 10.89 25.51
CA ILE A 208 11.95 10.66 24.10
C ILE A 208 12.40 11.96 23.43
N ALA A 209 11.72 13.08 23.68
CA ALA A 209 12.10 14.38 23.12
C ALA A 209 13.52 14.82 23.55
N GLN A 210 13.94 14.51 24.78
CA GLN A 210 15.31 14.77 25.24
C GLN A 210 16.34 13.91 24.52
N GLN A 211 16.02 12.63 24.27
CA GLN A 211 16.88 11.73 23.50
C GLN A 211 17.01 12.19 22.05
N VAL A 212 15.91 12.55 21.39
CA VAL A 212 15.91 13.12 20.02
C VAL A 212 16.73 14.41 19.98
N SER A 213 16.55 15.31 20.95
CA SER A 213 17.32 16.56 21.03
C SER A 213 18.81 16.33 21.21
N LEU A 214 19.22 15.27 21.91
CA LEU A 214 20.62 14.88 22.04
C LEU A 214 21.17 14.32 20.73
N ALA A 215 20.42 13.46 20.03
CA ALA A 215 20.83 12.89 18.75
C ALA A 215 21.05 13.97 17.67
N HIS A 216 20.16 14.96 17.61
CA HIS A 216 20.30 16.10 16.70
C HIS A 216 21.57 16.94 16.95
N GLN A 217 22.10 16.99 18.18
CA GLN A 217 23.39 17.66 18.45
C GLN A 217 24.56 16.97 17.74
N TYR A 218 24.41 15.69 17.42
CA TYR A 218 25.37 14.89 16.67
C TYR A 218 24.99 14.68 15.20
N ASN A 219 23.97 15.40 14.70
CA ASN A 219 23.42 15.23 13.35
C ASN A 219 22.95 13.78 13.07
N ILE A 220 22.35 13.14 14.08
CA ILE A 220 21.73 11.81 13.99
C ILE A 220 20.21 11.96 14.08
N GLU A 221 19.52 11.49 13.04
CA GLU A 221 18.05 11.38 13.02
C GLU A 221 17.57 10.23 13.92
N VAL A 222 16.31 10.26 14.34
CA VAL A 222 15.74 9.23 15.23
C VAL A 222 14.42 8.69 14.68
N GLY A 223 14.37 7.39 14.43
CA GLY A 223 13.17 6.64 14.04
C GLY A 223 12.73 5.65 15.12
N GLY A 224 11.53 5.10 14.95
CA GLY A 224 10.98 4.07 15.82
C GLY A 224 10.30 2.97 15.02
N TYR A 225 10.48 1.73 15.46
CA TYR A 225 9.78 0.58 14.93
C TYR A 225 8.38 0.46 15.53
N ASP A 226 7.40 0.16 14.68
CA ASP A 226 6.05 -0.23 15.06
C ASP A 226 5.59 -1.41 14.20
N LEU A 227 4.95 -2.40 14.83
CA LEU A 227 4.27 -3.51 14.16
C LEU A 227 2.76 -3.26 14.21
N ILE A 228 2.21 -2.86 13.08
CA ILE A 228 0.81 -2.42 12.93
C ILE A 228 -0.14 -3.58 12.58
N ASP A 229 0.32 -4.65 11.91
CA ASP A 229 -0.59 -5.65 11.29
C ASP A 229 -0.89 -6.91 12.12
N LEU A 230 -0.19 -7.13 13.22
CA LEU A 230 -0.49 -8.24 14.11
C LEU A 230 -1.22 -7.70 15.31
N ASP A 231 -2.34 -8.33 15.66
CA ASP A 231 -3.01 -8.06 16.91
C ASP A 231 -1.95 -8.01 18.02
N ARG A 232 -1.90 -6.91 18.77
CA ARG A 232 -1.06 -6.82 19.96
C ARG A 232 -1.79 -7.51 21.13
N GLY A 233 -2.29 -8.73 20.92
CA GLY A 233 -3.06 -9.50 21.89
C GLY A 233 -4.59 -9.43 21.75
N GLY A 234 -5.09 -9.30 20.52
CA GLY A 234 -6.51 -9.25 20.16
C GLY A 234 -7.16 -7.91 20.51
N LEU A 235 -7.47 -7.09 19.51
CA LEU A 235 -8.19 -5.82 19.70
C LEU A 235 -9.65 -6.05 20.18
N GLY A 236 -10.10 -7.31 20.16
CA GLY A 236 -11.43 -7.74 20.55
C GLY A 236 -12.33 -7.97 19.34
N PRO A 237 -13.46 -8.66 19.52
CA PRO A 237 -14.34 -9.10 18.42
C PRO A 237 -14.93 -7.96 17.58
N ASP A 238 -14.87 -6.72 18.07
CA ASP A 238 -15.33 -5.53 17.34
C ASP A 238 -14.35 -5.07 16.24
N TRP A 239 -13.09 -5.54 16.28
CA TRP A 239 -11.99 -5.09 15.40
C TRP A 239 -11.34 -6.24 14.62
N ASP A 240 -11.73 -7.48 14.91
CA ASP A 240 -11.28 -8.63 14.17
C ASP A 240 -11.86 -8.62 12.74
N CYS A 241 -11.06 -8.99 11.75
CA CYS A 241 -11.60 -9.24 10.43
C CYS A 241 -12.59 -10.41 10.45
N ILE A 242 -13.67 -10.22 9.70
CA ILE A 242 -14.72 -11.20 9.51
C ILE A 242 -14.76 -11.54 8.02
N ASP A 243 -14.68 -12.83 7.68
CA ASP A 243 -14.81 -13.27 6.30
C ASP A 243 -16.27 -13.22 5.80
N THR A 244 -16.48 -13.46 4.50
CA THR A 244 -17.82 -13.52 3.89
C THR A 244 -18.75 -14.57 4.49
N GLN A 245 -18.23 -15.53 5.27
CA GLN A 245 -19.00 -16.55 5.98
C GLN A 245 -19.26 -16.18 7.44
N GLY A 246 -18.87 -14.98 7.88
CA GLY A 246 -19.08 -14.50 9.23
C GLY A 246 -18.06 -15.03 10.25
N ARG A 247 -16.94 -15.61 9.81
CA ARG A 247 -15.91 -16.17 10.69
C ARG A 247 -14.83 -15.13 10.98
N VAL A 248 -14.43 -15.03 12.24
CA VAL A 248 -13.27 -14.25 12.67
C VAL A 248 -12.01 -14.88 12.07
N THR A 249 -11.23 -14.10 11.32
CA THR A 249 -10.00 -14.57 10.67
C THR A 249 -8.75 -14.38 11.55
N GLY A 250 -8.88 -13.71 12.71
CA GLY A 250 -7.79 -13.49 13.67
C GLY A 250 -6.80 -12.39 13.28
N ASP A 251 -6.92 -11.87 12.06
CA ASP A 251 -6.22 -10.67 11.63
C ASP A 251 -7.10 -9.46 11.95
N GLY A 252 -6.56 -8.45 12.63
CA GLY A 252 -7.29 -7.19 12.80
C GLY A 252 -7.53 -6.57 11.43
N CYS A 253 -8.77 -6.15 11.16
CA CYS A 253 -9.04 -5.39 9.95
C CYS A 253 -8.37 -4.04 10.06
N PHE A 254 -7.20 -3.91 9.43
CA PHE A 254 -6.32 -2.76 9.58
C PHE A 254 -5.94 -2.58 11.05
N ALA A 255 -5.06 -3.46 11.57
CA ALA A 255 -4.62 -3.45 12.98
C ALA A 255 -3.85 -2.18 13.44
N SER A 256 -3.89 -1.09 12.67
CA SER A 256 -3.82 0.24 13.27
C SER A 256 -5.16 0.55 13.92
N GLY A 257 -5.24 0.40 15.25
CA GLY A 257 -6.20 1.12 16.10
C GLY A 257 -6.02 2.65 16.05
N CYS A 258 -5.62 3.21 14.90
CA CYS A 258 -5.72 4.62 14.58
C CYS A 258 -7.20 4.97 14.59
N GLN A 259 -7.70 5.38 15.76
CA GLN A 259 -8.94 6.10 16.02
C GLN A 259 -9.76 6.41 14.76
N ALA A 260 -10.45 5.41 14.20
CA ALA A 260 -11.32 5.61 13.04
C ALA A 260 -12.49 6.55 13.36
N GLU A 261 -12.77 6.76 14.67
CA GLU A 261 -13.76 7.73 15.17
C GLU A 261 -13.31 9.19 15.04
N GLN A 262 -12.01 9.48 14.85
CA GLN A 262 -11.49 10.85 14.67
C GLN A 262 -10.71 11.04 13.36
N TRP A 263 -10.18 9.94 12.80
CA TRP A 263 -9.51 9.90 11.51
C TRP A 263 -10.16 8.81 10.67
N GLY A 264 -11.36 9.10 10.16
CA GLY A 264 -11.74 8.52 8.88
C GLY A 264 -10.59 8.79 7.90
N TYR A 265 -10.27 7.82 7.04
CA TYR A 265 -9.21 7.90 6.02
C TYR A 265 -7.77 7.53 6.49
N CYS A 266 -7.51 6.23 6.65
CA CYS A 266 -6.19 5.64 6.33
C CYS A 266 -6.18 4.96 4.94
N LEU A 267 -7.31 4.99 4.23
CA LEU A 267 -7.39 4.63 2.81
C LEU A 267 -7.64 5.92 2.05
N TYR A 268 -6.76 6.23 1.10
CA TYR A 268 -6.83 7.38 0.18
C TYR A 268 -6.46 8.75 0.75
N ARG A 269 -5.15 9.00 0.88
CA ARG A 269 -4.53 10.30 0.55
C ARG A 269 -3.01 10.16 0.53
N SER A 270 -2.48 9.97 -0.67
CA SER A 270 -1.15 10.46 -1.08
C SER A 270 -1.34 11.43 -2.24
#